data_AF-A0A7S2PE92-F1
#
_entry.id   AF-A0A7S2PE92-F1
#
_cell.length_a   1.000
_cell.length_b   1.000
_cell.length_c   1.000
_cell.angle_alpha   90.00
_cell.angle_beta   90.00
_cell.angle_gamma   90.00
#
_symmetry.space_group_name_H-M   'P 1'
#
loop_
_entity.id
_entity.type
_entity.pdbx_description
1 polymer ?
#
loop_
_entity_poly.entity_id
_entity_poly.type
_entity_poly.pdbx_seq_one_letter_code
_entity_poly.pdbx_strand_id
1 'polypeptide(L)'
;SEHALAREAASMYKMGSNKNRQVIRRGLGYYNAIPTLQTVRTLFAAMCTLVLQFYLLFSLHHPPIDDQTNIMNEESATLDHDSFEPLPWSLPKETSSIRYQTSEEFMADYIALKRKHNIPLPWEQDKYKEDKVTLPRPIIGLNFPKSATTTMSKYFKCGGITSCHTYVEDDRIGICMMENHLADKPPMEGCNTERTEDGVIEPVEVIFDIGLQGPPCYYASLHEGGLDNIAKHYPEGTIMLVTRNATKWFKSFTEWRWGELLEEWGQGSCAFDGSLGGEEMEYWNDLYISSESKRQYWIEFYEAHTQKIREFALKHISLTYVEVELENDKMAEQLELYTGVKQSCVQVCHPGPHWIRKHDTTSKCHPPGEEPPEIDPDVENDDGT
;
A
#
# COMPACT_ATOMS: atom_id res chain seq x y z
N SER A 1 -50.26 4.74 16.19
CA SER A 1 -48.92 4.13 16.13
C SER A 1 -48.34 4.07 14.71
N GLU A 2 -49.11 4.20 13.62
CA GLU A 2 -48.55 4.24 12.25
C GLU A 2 -47.88 5.60 11.88
N HIS A 3 -48.35 6.71 12.48
CA HIS A 3 -47.78 8.03 12.24
C HIS A 3 -46.39 8.27 12.88
N ALA A 4 -45.95 7.40 13.79
CA ALA A 4 -44.62 7.48 14.41
C ALA A 4 -43.55 6.82 13.54
N LEU A 5 -43.84 5.61 13.03
CA LEU A 5 -42.98 4.88 12.10
C LEU A 5 -42.74 5.65 10.78
N ALA A 6 -43.75 6.37 10.28
CA ALA A 6 -43.61 7.21 9.08
C ALA A 6 -42.70 8.44 9.29
N ARG A 7 -42.61 8.97 10.52
CA ARG A 7 -41.71 10.09 10.83
C ARG A 7 -40.27 9.63 11.03
N GLU A 8 -40.07 8.43 11.56
CA GLU A 8 -38.76 7.84 11.76
C GLU A 8 -38.10 7.45 10.42
N ALA A 9 -38.88 6.86 9.50
CA ALA A 9 -38.42 6.58 8.13
C ALA A 9 -38.09 7.87 7.33
N ALA A 10 -38.84 8.96 7.54
CA ALA A 10 -38.56 10.25 6.90
C ALA A 10 -37.32 10.96 7.47
N SER A 11 -36.99 10.71 8.74
CA SER A 11 -35.77 11.20 9.39
C SER A 11 -34.52 10.52 8.80
N MET A 12 -34.56 9.20 8.63
CA MET A 12 -33.45 8.44 8.03
C MET A 12 -33.20 8.81 6.56
N TYR A 13 -34.23 9.22 5.82
CA TYR A 13 -34.11 9.70 4.43
C TYR A 13 -33.37 11.04 4.31
N LYS A 14 -33.37 11.87 5.38
CA LYS A 14 -32.66 13.16 5.40
C LYS A 14 -31.17 13.03 5.70
N MET A 15 -30.71 11.93 6.29
CA MET A 15 -29.32 11.73 6.71
C MET A 15 -28.44 11.00 5.66
N GLY A 16 -29.01 10.55 4.54
CA GLY A 16 -28.26 9.87 3.49
C GLY A 16 -27.52 10.82 2.53
N SER A 17 -26.23 10.57 2.32
CA SER A 17 -25.35 11.20 1.33
C SER A 17 -25.97 11.30 -0.08
N ASN A 18 -25.65 12.39 -0.80
CA ASN A 18 -26.17 12.74 -2.13
C ASN A 18 -26.06 11.62 -3.19
N LYS A 19 -25.14 10.65 -3.03
CA LYS A 19 -25.00 9.49 -3.94
C LYS A 19 -26.19 8.53 -3.89
N ASN A 20 -26.84 8.34 -2.74
CA ASN A 20 -27.99 7.42 -2.61
C ASN A 20 -29.28 7.95 -3.26
N ARG A 21 -29.36 9.26 -3.52
CA ARG A 21 -30.54 9.88 -4.17
C ARG A 21 -30.57 9.66 -5.69
N GLN A 22 -29.43 9.40 -6.34
CA GLN A 22 -29.38 9.16 -7.79
C GLN A 22 -29.70 7.71 -8.19
N VAL A 23 -29.35 6.73 -7.37
CA VAL A 23 -29.64 5.31 -7.65
C VAL A 23 -31.15 5.02 -7.54
N ILE A 24 -31.84 5.63 -6.57
CA ILE A 24 -33.29 5.45 -6.40
C ILE A 24 -34.11 6.21 -7.46
N ARG A 25 -33.60 7.34 -7.99
CA ARG A 25 -34.27 8.07 -9.09
C ARG A 25 -34.24 7.34 -10.43
N ARG A 26 -33.28 6.44 -10.66
CA ARG A 26 -33.23 5.62 -11.89
C ARG A 26 -34.10 4.35 -11.81
N GLY A 27 -34.44 3.87 -10.61
CA GLY A 27 -35.32 2.70 -10.42
C GLY A 27 -36.83 3.00 -10.48
N LEU A 28 -37.24 4.25 -10.22
CA LEU A 28 -38.67 4.61 -10.11
C LEU A 28 -39.33 5.02 -11.45
N GLY A 29 -38.58 5.00 -12.56
CA GLY A 29 -39.10 5.37 -13.89
C GLY A 29 -39.89 4.28 -14.61
N TYR A 30 -39.93 3.04 -14.09
CA TYR A 30 -40.45 1.87 -14.81
C TYR A 30 -41.65 1.16 -14.15
N TYR A 31 -42.33 1.78 -13.18
CA TYR A 31 -43.43 1.13 -12.43
C TYR A 31 -44.77 1.89 -12.49
N ASN A 32 -45.14 2.39 -13.66
CA ASN A 32 -46.48 2.93 -13.90
C ASN A 32 -47.23 2.11 -14.95
N ALA A 33 -47.43 0.80 -14.72
CA ALA A 33 -48.43 0.00 -15.43
C ALA A 33 -48.61 -1.42 -14.85
N ILE A 34 -48.84 -1.58 -13.54
CA ILE A 34 -49.36 -2.87 -13.02
C ILE A 34 -50.39 -2.61 -11.92
N PRO A 35 -51.66 -3.01 -12.09
CA PRO A 35 -52.62 -3.01 -11.02
C PRO A 35 -52.32 -4.23 -10.15
N THR A 36 -51.65 -4.05 -9.01
CA THR A 36 -51.75 -4.89 -7.79
C THR A 36 -50.67 -4.49 -6.77
N LEU A 37 -50.73 -3.23 -6.31
CA LEU A 37 -49.96 -2.77 -5.16
C LEU A 37 -50.27 -3.58 -3.88
N GLN A 38 -51.43 -4.23 -3.85
CA GLN A 38 -51.88 -5.06 -2.73
C GLN A 38 -51.15 -6.40 -2.70
N THR A 39 -50.92 -7.04 -3.85
CA THR A 39 -50.22 -8.33 -3.94
C THR A 39 -48.75 -8.21 -3.55
N VAL A 40 -48.09 -7.12 -3.95
CA VAL A 40 -46.68 -6.84 -3.57
C VAL A 40 -46.54 -6.61 -2.07
N ARG A 41 -47.49 -5.89 -1.45
CA ARG A 41 -47.49 -5.68 0.01
C ARG A 41 -47.69 -6.99 0.78
N THR A 42 -48.58 -7.86 0.31
CA THR A 42 -48.83 -9.16 0.95
C THR A 42 -47.62 -10.08 0.82
N LEU A 43 -46.96 -10.10 -0.35
CA LEU A 43 -45.74 -10.88 -0.56
C LEU A 43 -44.58 -10.39 0.31
N PHE A 44 -44.41 -9.06 0.45
CA PHE A 44 -43.36 -8.49 1.29
C PHE A 44 -43.59 -8.80 2.79
N ALA A 45 -44.84 -8.68 3.27
CA ALA A 45 -45.18 -9.05 4.64
C ALA A 45 -44.98 -10.56 4.92
N ALA A 46 -45.31 -11.43 3.95
CA ALA A 46 -45.08 -12.87 4.06
C ALA A 46 -43.58 -13.22 4.10
N MET A 47 -42.75 -12.55 3.29
CA MET A 47 -41.29 -12.71 3.33
C MET A 47 -40.69 -12.28 4.67
N CYS A 48 -41.08 -11.11 5.20
CA CYS A 48 -40.60 -10.65 6.51
C CYS A 48 -40.98 -11.63 7.63
N THR A 49 -42.18 -12.23 7.56
CA THR A 49 -42.64 -13.20 8.54
C THR A 49 -41.85 -14.51 8.45
N LEU A 50 -41.55 -14.99 7.24
CA LEU A 50 -40.71 -16.18 7.04
C LEU A 50 -39.27 -15.98 7.52
N VAL A 51 -38.68 -14.82 7.27
CA VAL A 51 -37.34 -14.47 7.78
C VAL A 51 -37.34 -14.45 9.32
N LEU A 52 -38.36 -13.86 9.94
CA LEU A 52 -38.48 -13.84 11.40
C LEU A 52 -38.67 -15.25 11.99
N GLN A 53 -39.47 -16.09 11.34
CA GLN A 53 -39.67 -17.49 11.74
C GLN A 53 -38.39 -18.32 11.57
N PHE A 54 -37.63 -18.11 10.49
CA PHE A 54 -36.34 -18.76 10.31
C PHE A 54 -35.35 -18.34 11.40
N TYR A 55 -35.28 -17.05 11.74
CA TYR A 55 -34.40 -16.54 12.78
C TYR A 55 -34.75 -17.09 14.17
N LEU A 56 -36.05 -17.22 14.47
CA LEU A 56 -36.54 -17.80 15.72
C LEU A 56 -36.33 -19.32 15.78
N LEU A 57 -36.49 -20.05 14.67
CA LEU A 57 -36.20 -21.48 14.58
C LEU A 57 -34.70 -21.77 14.74
N PHE A 58 -33.83 -20.94 14.15
CA PHE A 58 -32.38 -21.06 14.30
C PHE A 58 -31.93 -20.78 15.74
N SER A 59 -32.57 -19.81 16.41
CA SER A 59 -32.25 -19.46 17.80
C SER A 59 -32.68 -20.52 18.82
N LEU A 60 -33.59 -21.43 18.47
CA LEU A 60 -34.12 -22.46 19.38
C LEU A 60 -33.45 -23.84 19.25
N HIS A 61 -32.55 -24.04 18.27
CA HIS A 61 -31.93 -25.35 17.98
C HIS A 61 -30.41 -25.40 18.11
N HIS A 62 -29.78 -24.40 18.73
CA HIS A 62 -28.38 -24.51 19.13
C HIS A 62 -28.28 -24.88 20.62
N PRO A 63 -27.82 -26.10 20.95
CA PRO A 63 -27.45 -26.39 22.32
C PRO A 63 -26.30 -25.47 22.73
N PRO A 64 -26.22 -25.06 23.99
CA PRO A 64 -25.09 -24.29 24.49
C PRO A 64 -23.82 -25.10 24.22
N ILE A 65 -22.90 -24.51 23.46
CA ILE A 65 -21.55 -25.03 23.33
C ILE A 65 -20.91 -24.83 24.71
N ASP A 66 -20.64 -25.94 25.41
CA ASP A 66 -19.84 -25.96 26.63
C ASP A 66 -18.42 -25.51 26.26
N ASP A 67 -18.16 -24.23 26.46
CA ASP A 67 -16.86 -23.61 26.28
C ASP A 67 -16.03 -23.83 27.54
N GLN A 68 -15.30 -24.95 27.56
CA GLN A 68 -14.17 -25.17 28.47
C GLN A 68 -12.83 -25.01 27.75
N THR A 69 -12.67 -23.93 26.97
CA THR A 69 -11.33 -23.43 26.63
C THR A 69 -10.89 -22.35 27.61
N ASN A 70 -10.46 -22.80 28.78
CA ASN A 70 -9.75 -21.99 29.77
C ASN A 70 -8.27 -21.92 29.38
N ILE A 71 -7.93 -21.10 28.39
CA ILE A 71 -6.55 -20.81 27.98
C ILE A 71 -6.43 -19.29 27.77
N MET A 72 -5.80 -18.64 28.75
CA MET A 72 -5.22 -17.28 28.69
C MET A 72 -6.05 -16.21 27.96
N ASN A 73 -7.15 -15.77 28.58
CA ASN A 73 -7.61 -14.39 28.41
C ASN A 73 -6.61 -13.46 29.13
N GLU A 74 -5.44 -13.26 28.53
CA GLU A 74 -4.72 -12.01 28.74
C GLU A 74 -5.64 -10.92 28.18
N GLU A 75 -6.12 -10.02 29.05
CA GLU A 75 -6.81 -8.81 28.62
C GLU A 75 -5.86 -8.07 27.67
N SER A 76 -5.96 -8.33 26.36
CA SER A 76 -5.39 -7.44 25.37
C SER A 76 -6.17 -6.16 25.52
N ALA A 77 -5.65 -5.24 26.33
CA ALA A 77 -6.16 -3.89 26.43
C ALA A 77 -6.32 -3.42 24.98
N THR A 78 -7.56 -3.21 24.56
CA THR A 78 -7.86 -2.64 23.25
C THR A 78 -7.32 -1.22 23.32
N LEU A 79 -6.07 -1.05 22.91
CA LEU A 79 -5.44 0.25 22.77
C LEU A 79 -6.37 1.05 21.88
N ASP A 80 -6.91 2.13 22.44
CA ASP A 80 -7.80 3.01 21.73
C ASP A 80 -7.01 3.59 20.56
N HIS A 81 -7.40 3.25 19.33
CA HIS A 81 -6.73 3.72 18.12
C HIS A 81 -6.70 5.26 18.05
N ASP A 82 -7.63 5.93 18.73
CA ASP A 82 -7.71 7.39 18.81
C ASP A 82 -6.67 8.01 19.78
N SER A 83 -5.92 7.19 20.54
CA SER A 83 -4.97 7.67 21.55
C SER A 83 -3.56 7.97 21.03
N PHE A 84 -3.24 7.60 19.79
CA PHE A 84 -1.92 7.85 19.21
C PHE A 84 -1.88 9.18 18.48
N GLU A 85 -1.03 10.09 18.96
CA GLU A 85 -0.69 11.29 18.22
C GLU A 85 0.12 10.91 16.98
N PRO A 86 -0.20 11.46 15.78
CA PRO A 86 0.59 11.18 14.59
C PRO A 86 2.02 11.68 14.76
N LEU A 87 2.99 10.90 14.28
CA LEU A 87 4.39 11.25 14.38
C LEU A 87 4.73 12.47 13.48
N PRO A 88 5.62 13.36 13.93
CA PRO A 88 6.10 14.45 13.08
C PRO A 88 6.78 13.92 11.81
N TRP A 89 6.43 14.51 10.66
CA TRP A 89 6.99 14.17 9.36
C TRP A 89 7.47 15.43 8.63
N SER A 90 8.29 15.28 7.60
CA SER A 90 8.75 16.41 6.81
C SER A 90 9.00 16.04 5.36
N LEU A 91 8.74 17.00 4.48
CA LEU A 91 9.06 16.95 3.05
C LEU A 91 9.61 18.30 2.61
N PRO A 92 10.52 18.34 1.62
CA PRO A 92 11.10 19.58 1.13
C PRO A 92 10.01 20.49 0.56
N LYS A 93 9.99 21.74 1.03
CA LYS A 93 9.10 22.80 0.53
C LYS A 93 9.62 23.42 -0.77
N GLU A 94 10.94 23.57 -0.85
CA GLU A 94 11.61 24.16 -2.00
C GLU A 94 11.76 23.14 -3.12
N THR A 95 11.27 23.49 -4.30
CA THR A 95 11.43 22.66 -5.48
C THR A 95 12.86 22.75 -6.00
N SER A 96 13.58 21.63 -5.99
CA SER A 96 14.88 21.52 -6.66
C SER A 96 14.74 20.95 -8.08
N SER A 97 15.75 21.13 -8.92
CA SER A 97 15.73 20.62 -10.30
C SER A 97 15.64 19.10 -10.36
N ILE A 98 16.17 18.40 -9.35
CA ILE A 98 16.13 16.94 -9.27
C ILE A 98 14.74 16.40 -8.92
N ARG A 99 13.79 17.24 -8.50
CA ARG A 99 12.41 16.82 -8.20
C ARG A 99 11.73 16.20 -9.41
N TYR A 100 11.86 16.84 -10.57
CA TYR A 100 11.15 16.46 -11.79
C TYR A 100 12.00 15.70 -12.80
N GLN A 101 13.22 15.32 -12.43
CA GLN A 101 14.03 14.42 -13.27
C GLN A 101 13.33 13.07 -13.39
N THR A 102 13.44 12.47 -14.58
CA THR A 102 13.15 11.05 -14.75
C THR A 102 14.15 10.20 -13.96
N SER A 103 13.81 8.94 -13.69
CA SER A 103 14.75 8.04 -13.01
C SER A 103 16.03 7.82 -13.81
N GLU A 104 15.95 7.82 -15.14
CA GLU A 104 17.12 7.69 -16.02
C GLU A 104 18.05 8.90 -15.91
N GLU A 105 17.50 10.13 -15.95
CA GLU A 105 18.29 11.36 -15.78
C GLU A 105 18.96 11.41 -14.41
N PHE A 106 18.21 11.15 -13.33
CA PHE A 106 18.76 11.17 -11.98
C PHE A 106 19.84 10.10 -11.79
N MET A 107 19.60 8.87 -12.26
CA MET A 107 20.58 7.78 -12.15
C MET A 107 21.84 8.06 -12.96
N ALA A 108 21.74 8.71 -14.12
CA ALA A 108 22.90 9.15 -14.88
C ALA A 108 23.77 10.15 -14.09
N ASP A 109 23.14 11.15 -13.48
CA ASP A 109 23.81 12.15 -12.62
C ASP A 109 24.44 11.49 -11.38
N TYR A 110 23.70 10.60 -10.72
CA TYR A 110 24.17 9.86 -9.54
C TYR A 110 25.38 8.97 -9.85
N ILE A 111 25.34 8.22 -10.97
CA ILE A 111 26.45 7.38 -11.44
C ILE A 111 27.67 8.25 -11.77
N ALA A 112 27.47 9.37 -12.48
CA ALA A 112 28.55 10.30 -12.80
C ALA A 112 29.20 10.86 -11.52
N LEU A 113 28.40 11.18 -10.49
CA LEU A 113 28.89 11.62 -9.20
C LEU A 113 29.72 10.52 -8.51
N LYS A 114 29.23 9.28 -8.42
CA LYS A 114 30.00 8.18 -7.83
C LYS A 114 31.34 7.97 -8.54
N ARG A 115 31.34 7.96 -9.87
CA ARG A 115 32.56 7.85 -10.69
C ARG A 115 33.53 9.01 -10.44
N LYS A 116 33.03 10.26 -10.34
CA LYS A 116 33.84 11.43 -9.99
C LYS A 116 34.53 11.29 -8.63
N HIS A 117 33.89 10.62 -7.67
CA HIS A 117 34.44 10.34 -6.34
C HIS A 117 35.20 9.00 -6.25
N ASN A 118 35.39 8.29 -7.37
CA ASN A 118 36.00 6.95 -7.43
C ASN A 118 35.30 5.92 -6.51
N ILE A 119 33.99 6.07 -6.32
CA ILE A 119 33.19 5.11 -5.58
C ILE A 119 32.71 4.06 -6.58
N PRO A 120 33.03 2.76 -6.39
CA PRO A 120 32.67 1.73 -7.34
C PRO A 120 31.16 1.46 -7.29
N LEU A 121 30.57 1.17 -8.46
CA LEU A 121 29.17 0.76 -8.57
C LEU A 121 29.06 -0.74 -8.29
N PRO A 122 28.12 -1.22 -7.45
CA PRO A 122 28.06 -2.65 -7.10
C PRO A 122 27.87 -3.57 -8.29
N TRP A 123 27.03 -3.19 -9.25
CA TRP A 123 26.78 -3.96 -10.48
C TRP A 123 27.92 -3.92 -11.51
N GLU A 124 29.00 -3.15 -11.26
CA GLU A 124 30.21 -3.15 -12.07
C GLU A 124 31.36 -3.94 -11.39
N GLN A 125 31.12 -4.51 -10.21
CA GLN A 125 32.15 -5.20 -9.41
C GLN A 125 32.04 -6.72 -9.51
N ASP A 126 33.19 -7.39 -9.61
CA ASP A 126 33.27 -8.85 -9.54
C ASP A 126 32.82 -9.42 -8.17
N LYS A 127 32.83 -8.58 -7.11
CA LYS A 127 32.49 -8.96 -5.72
C LYS A 127 31.14 -9.67 -5.63
N TYR A 128 30.17 -9.28 -6.44
CA TYR A 128 28.80 -9.79 -6.39
C TYR A 128 28.42 -10.60 -7.64
N LYS A 129 29.38 -10.98 -8.48
CA LYS A 129 29.11 -11.64 -9.75
C LYS A 129 28.53 -13.05 -9.60
N GLU A 130 28.92 -13.74 -8.53
CA GLU A 130 28.42 -15.07 -8.20
C GLU A 130 27.24 -15.03 -7.21
N ASP A 131 26.88 -13.84 -6.72
CA ASP A 131 25.72 -13.65 -5.86
C ASP A 131 24.44 -13.67 -6.70
N LYS A 132 23.34 -14.07 -6.08
CA LYS A 132 22.01 -14.05 -6.72
C LYS A 132 21.57 -12.64 -7.12
N VAL A 133 22.10 -11.62 -6.44
CA VAL A 133 21.93 -10.21 -6.75
C VAL A 133 23.26 -9.46 -6.63
N THR A 134 23.45 -8.47 -7.50
CA THR A 134 24.68 -7.65 -7.55
C THR A 134 24.71 -6.50 -6.56
N LEU A 135 23.68 -6.38 -5.71
CA LEU A 135 23.50 -5.28 -4.77
C LEU A 135 23.94 -5.63 -3.34
N PRO A 136 24.52 -4.67 -2.60
CA PRO A 136 24.74 -4.82 -1.17
C PRO A 136 23.41 -4.93 -0.40
N ARG A 137 23.44 -5.70 0.70
CA ARG A 137 22.27 -5.95 1.55
C ARG A 137 22.39 -5.22 2.91
N PRO A 138 21.25 -4.90 3.56
CA PRO A 138 19.89 -5.11 3.07
C PRO A 138 19.51 -4.16 1.92
N ILE A 139 18.54 -4.57 1.11
CA ILE A 139 17.90 -3.72 0.10
C ILE A 139 16.58 -3.19 0.69
N ILE A 140 16.49 -1.88 0.91
CA ILE A 140 15.35 -1.23 1.54
C ILE A 140 14.60 -0.39 0.50
N GLY A 141 13.40 -0.84 0.15
CA GLY A 141 12.47 -0.15 -0.74
C GLY A 141 11.72 0.95 -0.02
N LEU A 142 12.02 2.21 -0.36
CA LEU A 142 11.40 3.39 0.26
C LEU A 142 10.12 3.88 -0.46
N ASN A 143 9.53 3.01 -1.27
CA ASN A 143 8.35 3.29 -2.06
C ASN A 143 7.12 3.57 -1.19
N PHE A 144 6.29 4.49 -1.67
CA PHE A 144 4.90 4.53 -1.23
C PHE A 144 4.07 3.38 -1.82
N PRO A 145 2.98 2.99 -1.14
CA PRO A 145 2.01 2.07 -1.69
C PRO A 145 1.58 2.50 -3.10
N LYS A 146 1.22 1.51 -3.92
CA LYS A 146 0.82 1.71 -5.33
C LYS A 146 1.95 2.15 -6.27
N SER A 147 3.20 2.08 -5.81
CA SER A 147 4.42 2.24 -6.62
C SER A 147 5.10 0.89 -6.88
N ALA A 148 4.30 -0.14 -7.20
CA ALA A 148 4.77 -1.50 -7.56
C ALA A 148 5.59 -2.26 -6.48
N THR A 149 5.36 -1.97 -5.20
CA THR A 149 6.02 -2.64 -4.07
C THR A 149 5.88 -4.17 -4.09
N THR A 150 4.68 -4.69 -4.35
CA THR A 150 4.44 -6.14 -4.49
C THR A 150 5.17 -6.73 -5.70
N THR A 151 5.17 -6.03 -6.84
CA THR A 151 5.87 -6.48 -8.06
C THR A 151 7.38 -6.58 -7.81
N MET A 152 7.97 -5.60 -7.12
CA MET A 152 9.40 -5.63 -6.79
C MET A 152 9.73 -6.74 -5.80
N SER A 153 8.89 -6.99 -4.79
CA SER A 153 9.12 -8.11 -3.89
C SER A 153 9.12 -9.45 -4.64
N LYS A 154 8.15 -9.67 -5.55
CA LYS A 154 8.11 -10.85 -6.41
C LYS A 154 9.30 -10.95 -7.37
N TYR A 155 9.77 -9.83 -7.92
CA TYR A 155 10.94 -9.77 -8.79
C TYR A 155 12.18 -10.34 -8.09
N PHE A 156 12.45 -9.90 -6.85
CA PHE A 156 13.59 -10.41 -6.07
C PHE A 156 13.41 -11.86 -5.62
N LYS A 157 12.20 -12.30 -5.25
CA LYS A 157 11.91 -13.72 -5.00
C LYS A 157 12.21 -14.58 -6.24
N CYS A 158 11.85 -14.12 -7.44
CA CYS A 158 12.19 -14.78 -8.70
C CYS A 158 13.71 -14.82 -8.97
N GLY A 159 14.46 -13.80 -8.53
CA GLY A 159 15.93 -13.79 -8.49
C GLY A 159 16.54 -14.74 -7.45
N GLY A 160 15.72 -15.41 -6.63
CA GLY A 160 16.15 -16.40 -5.65
C GLY A 160 16.60 -15.80 -4.32
N ILE A 161 16.31 -14.54 -4.02
CA ILE A 161 16.59 -13.94 -2.72
C ILE A 161 15.31 -13.71 -1.91
N THR A 162 15.45 -13.76 -0.59
CA THR A 162 14.33 -13.62 0.34
C THR A 162 13.89 -12.15 0.41
N SER A 163 12.62 -11.90 0.13
CA SER A 163 12.08 -10.55 -0.03
C SER A 163 10.68 -10.43 0.56
N CYS A 164 10.44 -9.43 1.42
CA CYS A 164 9.14 -9.23 2.05
C CYS A 164 8.36 -8.06 1.45
N HIS A 165 7.03 -8.10 1.61
CA HIS A 165 6.12 -7.00 1.28
C HIS A 165 5.21 -6.73 2.48
N THR A 166 5.37 -5.57 3.13
CA THR A 166 4.59 -5.10 4.30
C THR A 166 4.73 -5.93 5.59
N TYR A 167 4.78 -7.26 5.50
CA TYR A 167 4.74 -8.19 6.63
C TYR A 167 5.97 -9.11 6.61
N VAL A 168 6.43 -9.45 7.81
CA VAL A 168 7.30 -10.58 8.11
C VAL A 168 6.52 -11.59 8.96
N GLU A 169 7.14 -12.70 9.37
CA GLU A 169 6.47 -13.77 10.11
C GLU A 169 5.78 -13.26 11.39
N ASP A 170 6.43 -12.37 12.13
CA ASP A 170 6.01 -11.99 13.47
C ASP A 170 5.26 -10.65 13.55
N ASP A 171 5.31 -9.79 12.52
CA ASP A 171 4.59 -8.50 12.50
C ASP A 171 4.67 -7.76 11.14
N ARG A 172 4.04 -6.57 11.07
CA ARG A 172 4.30 -5.54 10.07
C ARG A 172 5.73 -5.02 10.22
N ILE A 173 6.52 -5.12 9.14
CA ILE A 173 7.91 -4.62 9.10
C ILE A 173 8.00 -3.14 9.50
N GLY A 174 6.97 -2.35 9.17
CA GLY A 174 6.91 -0.93 9.50
C GLY A 174 6.89 -0.63 11.01
N ILE A 175 6.24 -1.47 11.82
CA ILE A 175 6.20 -1.32 13.30
C ILE A 175 7.61 -1.55 13.85
N CYS A 176 8.21 -2.69 13.51
CA CYS A 176 9.57 -3.02 13.93
C CYS A 176 10.59 -1.94 13.52
N MET A 177 10.54 -1.47 12.27
CA MET A 177 11.45 -0.41 11.81
C MET A 177 11.24 0.91 12.54
N MET A 178 10.01 1.25 12.90
CA MET A 178 9.68 2.42 13.70
C MET A 178 10.26 2.29 15.12
N GLU A 179 9.98 1.19 15.80
CA GLU A 179 10.46 0.94 17.17
C GLU A 179 11.99 0.94 17.22
N ASN A 180 12.65 0.29 16.26
CA ASN A 180 14.10 0.30 16.15
C ASN A 180 14.65 1.70 15.90
N HIS A 181 14.00 2.49 15.04
CA HIS A 181 14.40 3.88 14.83
C HIS A 181 14.27 4.70 16.12
N LEU A 182 13.14 4.62 16.82
CA LEU A 182 12.93 5.33 18.09
C LEU A 182 13.88 4.87 19.20
N ALA A 183 14.37 3.63 19.11
CA ALA A 183 15.34 3.04 20.04
C ALA A 183 16.81 3.18 19.60
N ASP A 184 17.09 3.88 18.50
CA ASP A 184 18.44 4.04 17.92
C ASP A 184 19.14 2.69 17.61
N LYS A 185 18.37 1.75 17.07
CA LYS A 185 18.79 0.40 16.67
C LYS A 185 18.81 0.23 15.15
N PRO A 186 19.55 -0.78 14.63
CA PRO A 186 19.44 -1.20 13.24
C PRO A 186 17.98 -1.38 12.82
N PRO A 187 17.52 -0.74 11.73
CA PRO A 187 16.10 -0.74 11.35
C PRO A 187 15.45 -2.12 11.29
N MET A 188 16.17 -3.17 10.87
CA MET A 188 15.64 -4.53 10.73
C MET A 188 15.95 -5.44 11.94
N GLU A 189 16.50 -4.93 13.05
CA GLU A 189 16.78 -5.76 14.23
C GLU A 189 15.49 -6.41 14.75
N GLY A 190 15.43 -7.74 14.76
CA GLY A 190 14.26 -8.48 15.26
C GLY A 190 13.13 -8.68 14.26
N CYS A 191 13.23 -8.15 13.04
CA CYS A 191 12.27 -8.36 11.95
C CYS A 191 12.98 -8.63 10.61
N ASN A 192 14.13 -9.30 10.68
CA ASN A 192 14.97 -9.63 9.55
C ASN A 192 14.85 -11.10 9.12
N THR A 193 13.73 -11.76 9.39
CA THR A 193 13.49 -13.16 8.98
C THR A 193 12.08 -13.38 8.39
N GLU A 194 11.96 -14.29 7.42
CA GLU A 194 10.70 -14.73 6.81
C GLU A 194 10.66 -16.27 6.79
N ARG A 195 9.50 -16.84 7.09
CA ARG A 195 9.25 -18.27 6.90
C ARG A 195 8.91 -18.54 5.44
N THR A 196 9.69 -19.38 4.79
CA THR A 196 9.43 -19.85 3.42
C THR A 196 8.23 -20.79 3.37
N GLU A 197 7.75 -21.10 2.17
CA GLU A 197 6.66 -22.07 1.94
C GLU A 197 6.98 -23.45 2.53
N ASP A 198 8.27 -23.84 2.55
CA ASP A 198 8.75 -25.10 3.14
C ASP A 198 8.91 -25.03 4.67
N GLY A 199 8.52 -23.92 5.29
CA GLY A 199 8.61 -23.70 6.73
C GLY A 199 10.00 -23.33 7.23
N VAL A 200 10.97 -23.07 6.35
CA VAL A 200 12.34 -22.67 6.71
C VAL A 200 12.37 -21.19 7.03
N ILE A 201 12.99 -20.81 8.15
CA ILE A 201 13.18 -19.40 8.51
C ILE A 201 14.47 -18.90 7.85
N GLU A 202 14.35 -17.92 6.96
CA GLU A 202 15.48 -17.34 6.23
C GLU A 202 15.64 -15.84 6.53
N PRO A 203 16.87 -15.30 6.50
CA PRO A 203 17.07 -13.86 6.61
C PRO A 203 16.40 -13.11 5.46
N VAL A 204 15.69 -12.03 5.77
CA VAL A 204 15.12 -11.12 4.77
C VAL A 204 16.23 -10.25 4.21
N GLU A 205 16.46 -10.37 2.90
CA GLU A 205 17.49 -9.63 2.19
C GLU A 205 16.94 -8.34 1.57
N VAL A 206 15.63 -8.31 1.28
CA VAL A 206 14.93 -7.19 0.64
C VAL A 206 13.59 -6.91 1.30
N ILE A 207 13.27 -5.62 1.49
CA ILE A 207 11.97 -5.20 2.03
C ILE A 207 11.35 -4.11 1.17
N PHE A 208 10.06 -4.24 0.89
CA PHE A 208 9.25 -3.21 0.23
C PHE A 208 7.99 -2.92 1.03
N ASP A 209 7.42 -1.73 0.79
CA ASP A 209 6.20 -1.27 1.46
C ASP A 209 6.36 -1.24 2.98
N ILE A 210 7.47 -0.67 3.43
CA ILE A 210 7.83 -0.56 4.85
C ILE A 210 6.99 0.48 5.62
N GLY A 211 5.91 0.95 5.00
CA GLY A 211 5.01 1.93 5.57
C GLY A 211 4.05 1.31 6.56
N LEU A 212 3.93 1.90 7.74
CA LEU A 212 2.86 1.57 8.68
C LEU A 212 1.62 2.40 8.31
N GLN A 213 0.63 1.73 7.73
CA GLN A 213 -0.70 2.27 7.44
C GLN A 213 -1.56 2.08 8.70
N GLY A 214 -1.72 3.13 9.49
CA GLY A 214 -2.45 3.11 10.76
C GLY A 214 -1.68 3.78 11.89
N PRO A 215 -2.33 4.14 13.01
CA PRO A 215 -1.67 4.85 14.09
C PRO A 215 -0.73 3.93 14.91
N PRO A 216 0.50 4.39 15.23
CA PRO A 216 1.16 5.56 14.66
C PRO A 216 1.60 5.29 13.21
N CYS A 217 1.36 6.22 12.28
CA CYS A 217 1.85 6.02 10.92
C CYS A 217 3.36 6.25 10.85
N TYR A 218 4.06 5.42 10.09
CA TYR A 218 5.50 5.50 9.99
C TYR A 218 6.01 5.18 8.59
N TYR A 219 6.89 6.04 8.10
CA TYR A 219 7.68 5.88 6.89
C TYR A 219 9.06 6.46 7.16
N ALA A 220 10.13 5.66 7.08
CA ALA A 220 11.49 6.11 7.34
C ALA A 220 11.90 7.33 6.48
N SER A 221 11.36 7.44 5.28
CA SER A 221 11.58 8.57 4.36
C SER A 221 10.82 9.85 4.74
N LEU A 222 9.72 9.76 5.50
CA LEU A 222 8.93 10.92 5.92
C LEU A 222 9.33 11.43 7.30
N HIS A 223 9.64 10.53 8.23
CA HIS A 223 9.87 10.87 9.63
C HIS A 223 11.34 11.25 9.86
N GLU A 224 11.54 12.29 10.68
CA GLU A 224 12.87 12.81 10.99
C GLU A 224 13.77 11.72 11.59
N GLY A 225 15.02 11.62 11.13
CA GLY A 225 15.98 10.61 11.60
C GLY A 225 15.82 9.22 10.95
N GLY A 226 14.69 8.90 10.31
CA GLY A 226 14.44 7.56 9.76
C GLY A 226 15.44 7.14 8.67
N LEU A 227 15.72 8.03 7.71
CA LEU A 227 16.75 7.80 6.68
C LEU A 227 18.17 7.79 7.27
N ASP A 228 18.45 8.70 8.20
CA ASP A 228 19.76 8.76 8.86
C ASP A 228 20.03 7.47 9.67
N ASN A 229 19.00 6.88 10.28
CA ASN A 229 19.10 5.60 10.97
C ASN A 229 19.47 4.45 10.01
N ILE A 230 18.90 4.44 8.80
CA ILE A 230 19.29 3.49 7.75
C ILE A 230 20.77 3.69 7.38
N ALA A 231 21.20 4.92 7.08
CA ALA A 231 22.59 5.20 6.72
C ALA A 231 23.59 4.86 7.83
N LYS A 232 23.21 5.09 9.09
CA LYS A 232 24.04 4.81 10.26
C LYS A 232 24.32 3.32 10.42
N HIS A 233 23.29 2.48 10.29
CA HIS A 233 23.40 1.05 10.58
C HIS A 233 23.70 0.18 9.35
N TYR A 234 23.41 0.68 8.15
CA TYR A 234 23.68 0.00 6.89
C TYR A 234 24.46 0.89 5.92
N PRO A 235 25.69 1.35 6.25
CA PRO A 235 26.42 2.36 5.47
C PRO A 235 26.79 1.92 4.04
N GLU A 236 26.79 0.62 3.77
CA GLU A 236 26.98 0.03 2.44
C GLU A 236 25.67 -0.51 1.83
N GLY A 237 24.56 -0.49 2.57
CA GLY A 237 23.28 -1.06 2.15
C GLY A 237 22.70 -0.37 0.92
N THR A 238 21.62 -0.94 0.39
CA THR A 238 20.96 -0.40 -0.80
C THR A 238 19.63 0.25 -0.46
N ILE A 239 19.45 1.50 -0.87
CA ILE A 239 18.14 2.11 -1.00
C ILE A 239 17.65 1.85 -2.42
N MET A 240 16.44 1.31 -2.54
CA MET A 240 15.77 1.15 -3.82
C MET A 240 14.52 2.04 -3.86
N LEU A 241 14.34 2.74 -4.97
CA LEU A 241 13.14 3.51 -5.25
C LEU A 241 12.59 3.13 -6.62
N VAL A 242 11.31 2.79 -6.66
CA VAL A 242 10.54 2.63 -7.89
C VAL A 242 9.58 3.79 -7.99
N THR A 243 9.87 4.69 -8.91
CA THR A 243 9.04 5.87 -9.14
C THR A 243 7.91 5.52 -10.08
N ARG A 244 6.91 6.40 -10.09
CA ARG A 244 5.74 6.33 -10.94
C ARG A 244 5.36 7.73 -11.34
N ASN A 245 4.78 7.93 -12.52
CA ASN A 245 4.18 9.21 -12.85
C ASN A 245 3.20 9.64 -11.74
N ALA A 246 3.44 10.78 -11.09
CA ALA A 246 2.71 11.17 -9.88
C ALA A 246 1.19 11.28 -10.08
N THR A 247 0.75 11.70 -11.27
CA THR A 247 -0.68 11.72 -11.61
C THR A 247 -1.27 10.31 -11.68
N LYS A 248 -0.56 9.35 -12.28
CA LYS A 248 -0.99 7.94 -12.34
C LYS A 248 -0.93 7.27 -10.97
N TRP A 249 0.08 7.60 -10.16
CA TRP A 249 0.17 7.18 -8.76
C TRP A 249 -1.05 7.66 -7.98
N PHE A 250 -1.35 8.97 -8.00
CA PHE A 250 -2.53 9.53 -7.30
C PHE A 250 -3.83 8.86 -7.73
N LYS A 251 -4.02 8.62 -9.04
CA LYS A 251 -5.18 7.87 -9.52
C LYS A 251 -5.24 6.47 -8.91
N SER A 252 -4.14 5.72 -8.93
CA SER A 252 -4.08 4.38 -8.33
C SER A 252 -4.25 4.38 -6.81
N PHE A 253 -3.82 5.45 -6.14
CA PHE A 253 -3.92 5.66 -4.70
C PHE A 253 -5.38 5.90 -4.30
N THR A 254 -6.07 6.80 -5.01
CA THR A 254 -7.48 7.13 -4.75
C THR A 254 -8.50 6.07 -5.19
N GLU A 255 -8.16 5.25 -6.18
CA GLU A 255 -9.04 4.17 -6.65
C GLU A 255 -8.97 2.91 -5.76
N TRP A 256 -7.92 2.79 -4.93
CA TRP A 256 -7.76 1.63 -4.06
C TRP A 256 -8.82 1.63 -2.96
N ARG A 257 -9.55 0.51 -2.83
CA ARG A 257 -10.67 0.30 -1.89
C ARG A 257 -11.57 1.54 -1.75
N TRP A 258 -11.89 2.17 -2.89
CA TRP A 258 -12.75 3.35 -2.97
C TRP A 258 -12.26 4.59 -2.20
N GLY A 259 -10.95 4.70 -1.99
CA GLY A 259 -10.30 5.87 -1.38
C GLY A 259 -9.90 5.67 0.09
N GLU A 260 -10.04 4.47 0.64
CA GLU A 260 -9.70 4.14 2.04
C GLU A 260 -8.25 4.55 2.38
N LEU A 261 -7.29 4.27 1.50
CA LEU A 261 -5.88 4.63 1.73
C LEU A 261 -5.65 6.16 1.79
N LEU A 262 -6.37 6.92 0.98
CA LEU A 262 -6.32 8.38 0.99
C LEU A 262 -6.91 8.94 2.29
N GLU A 263 -7.99 8.32 2.78
CA GLU A 263 -8.63 8.68 4.04
C GLU A 263 -7.69 8.42 5.21
N GLU A 264 -7.07 7.23 5.29
CA GLU A 264 -6.09 6.87 6.31
C GLU A 264 -4.89 7.83 6.35
N TRP A 265 -4.33 8.17 5.17
CA TRP A 265 -3.18 9.06 5.07
C TRP A 265 -3.51 10.52 5.42
N GLY A 266 -4.65 11.03 4.95
CA GLY A 266 -5.02 12.42 5.13
C GLY A 266 -5.74 12.67 6.45
N GLN A 267 -6.98 12.20 6.53
CA GLN A 267 -7.95 12.58 7.57
C GLN A 267 -7.96 11.64 8.77
N GLY A 268 -7.30 10.50 8.66
CA GLY A 268 -7.19 9.48 9.69
C GLY A 268 -5.94 9.67 10.56
N SER A 269 -5.22 8.58 10.74
CA SER A 269 -4.18 8.41 11.76
C SER A 269 -2.81 8.96 11.40
N CYS A 270 -2.56 9.32 10.13
CA CYS A 270 -1.24 9.75 9.69
C CYS A 270 -1.03 11.27 9.65
N ALA A 271 -2.11 12.05 9.49
CA ALA A 271 -2.07 13.50 9.32
C ALA A 271 -1.06 13.97 8.24
N PHE A 272 -0.93 13.21 7.14
CA PHE A 272 -0.11 13.57 5.98
C PHE A 272 -0.81 14.60 5.07
N ASP A 273 -1.88 15.24 5.52
CA ASP A 273 -2.52 16.38 4.85
C ASP A 273 -1.97 17.74 5.33
N GLY A 274 -0.98 17.73 6.22
CA GLY A 274 -0.38 18.92 6.80
C GLY A 274 -1.13 19.46 8.02
N SER A 275 -2.17 18.76 8.50
CA SER A 275 -2.93 19.18 9.68
C SER A 275 -2.14 19.13 11.00
N LEU A 276 -0.97 18.49 11.02
CA LEU A 276 -0.05 18.58 12.14
C LEU A 276 0.36 20.04 12.37
N GLY A 277 0.27 20.50 13.61
CA GLY A 277 0.70 21.85 13.96
C GLY A 277 2.21 22.03 13.77
N GLY A 278 2.64 23.27 13.51
CA GLY A 278 4.06 23.63 13.41
C GLY A 278 4.38 24.45 12.15
N GLU A 279 5.44 25.26 12.24
CA GLU A 279 5.89 26.13 11.14
C GLU A 279 6.31 25.32 9.89
N GLU A 280 6.79 24.10 10.08
CA GLU A 280 7.16 23.21 8.98
C GLU A 280 5.94 22.72 8.19
N MET A 281 4.78 22.61 8.82
CA MET A 281 3.57 22.06 8.23
C MET A 281 2.67 23.10 7.56
N GLU A 282 2.83 24.39 7.90
CA GLU A 282 1.99 25.48 7.37
C GLU A 282 1.92 25.47 5.84
N TYR A 283 3.07 25.26 5.18
CA TYR A 283 3.13 25.13 3.71
C TYR A 283 2.26 23.98 3.18
N TRP A 284 2.39 22.80 3.78
CA TRP A 284 1.67 21.60 3.34
C TRP A 284 0.18 21.72 3.64
N ASN A 285 -0.18 22.23 4.82
CA ASN A 285 -1.55 22.53 5.19
C ASN A 285 -2.20 23.54 4.22
N ASP A 286 -1.50 24.64 3.91
CA ASP A 286 -1.98 25.66 2.98
C ASP A 286 -2.16 25.08 1.58
N LEU A 287 -1.21 24.27 1.10
CA LEU A 287 -1.33 23.58 -0.19
C LEU A 287 -2.52 22.61 -0.19
N TYR A 288 -2.76 21.90 0.92
CA TYR A 288 -3.89 20.98 1.04
C TYR A 288 -5.22 21.73 0.98
N ILE A 289 -5.38 22.78 1.78
CA ILE A 289 -6.59 23.60 1.87
C ILE A 289 -6.86 24.38 0.58
N SER A 290 -5.83 24.97 -0.04
CA SER A 290 -5.97 25.79 -1.25
C SER A 290 -6.17 24.98 -2.54
N SER A 291 -5.80 23.69 -2.54
CA SER A 291 -5.95 22.86 -3.74
C SER A 291 -7.41 22.48 -3.99
N GLU A 292 -8.01 23.01 -5.07
CA GLU A 292 -9.43 22.81 -5.41
C GLU A 292 -9.86 21.32 -5.47
N SER A 293 -8.94 20.42 -5.77
CA SER A 293 -9.24 18.99 -5.97
C SER A 293 -8.54 18.06 -5.00
N LYS A 294 -7.70 18.55 -4.06
CA LYS A 294 -6.73 17.77 -3.27
C LYS A 294 -5.71 16.98 -4.11
N ARG A 295 -5.98 16.76 -5.39
CA ARG A 295 -5.12 16.08 -6.35
C ARG A 295 -3.77 16.76 -6.50
N GLN A 296 -3.75 18.09 -6.61
CA GLN A 296 -2.48 18.81 -6.74
C GLN A 296 -1.62 18.58 -5.50
N TYR A 297 -2.21 18.68 -4.30
CA TYR A 297 -1.50 18.40 -3.05
C TYR A 297 -0.81 17.02 -3.07
N TRP A 298 -1.56 15.95 -3.37
CA TRP A 298 -0.99 14.59 -3.33
C TRP A 298 0.02 14.32 -4.45
N ILE A 299 -0.15 14.94 -5.62
CA ILE A 299 0.88 14.92 -6.67
C ILE A 299 2.16 15.57 -6.15
N GLU A 300 2.07 16.78 -5.58
CA GLU A 300 3.22 17.48 -5.03
C GLU A 300 3.87 16.70 -3.87
N PHE A 301 3.06 16.09 -3.01
CA PHE A 301 3.51 15.25 -1.90
C PHE A 301 4.38 14.09 -2.40
N TYR A 302 3.93 13.37 -3.44
CA TYR A 302 4.70 12.28 -4.05
C TYR A 302 6.02 12.75 -4.68
N GLU A 303 5.99 13.87 -5.39
CA GLU A 303 7.19 14.44 -6.02
C GLU A 303 8.19 14.94 -4.96
N ALA A 304 7.72 15.55 -3.87
CA ALA A 304 8.58 16.01 -2.78
C ALA A 304 9.19 14.84 -2.00
N HIS A 305 8.46 13.74 -1.84
CA HIS A 305 9.00 12.49 -1.29
C HIS A 305 10.14 11.93 -2.15
N THR A 306 9.92 11.87 -3.46
CA THR A 306 10.95 11.45 -4.42
C THR A 306 12.17 12.37 -4.35
N GLN A 307 11.96 13.70 -4.31
CA GLN A 307 13.03 14.68 -4.14
C GLN A 307 13.83 14.42 -2.85
N LYS A 308 13.16 14.24 -1.70
CA LYS A 308 13.82 14.00 -0.41
C LYS A 308 14.75 12.79 -0.45
N ILE A 309 14.30 11.68 -1.05
CA ILE A 309 15.10 10.47 -1.18
C ILE A 309 16.30 10.70 -2.11
N ARG A 310 16.10 11.39 -3.23
CA ARG A 310 17.18 11.74 -4.17
C ARG A 310 18.23 12.63 -3.53
N GLU A 311 17.81 13.67 -2.80
CA GLU A 311 18.70 14.55 -2.03
C GLU A 311 19.48 13.77 -0.98
N PHE A 312 18.82 12.85 -0.28
CA PHE A 312 19.46 11.96 0.67
C PHE A 312 20.52 11.06 0.01
N ALA A 313 20.20 10.43 -1.12
CA ALA A 313 21.13 9.58 -1.86
C ALA A 313 22.38 10.35 -2.33
N LEU A 314 22.22 11.59 -2.78
CA LEU A 314 23.34 12.47 -3.16
C LEU A 314 24.20 12.91 -1.97
N LYS A 315 23.61 13.03 -0.77
CA LYS A 315 24.32 13.34 0.47
C LYS A 315 25.07 12.12 1.02
N HIS A 316 24.52 10.92 0.83
CA HIS A 316 25.05 9.65 1.37
C HIS A 316 25.57 8.71 0.27
N ILE A 317 26.46 9.21 -0.60
CA ILE A 317 27.00 8.44 -1.75
C ILE A 317 27.78 7.16 -1.39
N SER A 318 28.05 6.90 -0.10
CA SER A 318 28.56 5.60 0.36
C SER A 318 27.51 4.50 0.26
N LEU A 319 26.23 4.83 0.48
CA LEU A 319 25.11 3.92 0.26
C LEU A 319 25.00 3.57 -1.22
N THR A 320 24.44 2.41 -1.50
CA THR A 320 23.98 2.10 -2.86
C THR A 320 22.58 2.69 -3.04
N TYR A 321 22.34 3.31 -4.19
CA TYR A 321 21.02 3.82 -4.57
C TYR A 321 20.70 3.30 -5.95
N VAL A 322 19.49 2.74 -6.10
CA VAL A 322 18.95 2.26 -7.36
C VAL A 322 17.57 2.84 -7.54
N GLU A 323 17.34 3.46 -8.70
CA GLU A 323 16.05 4.01 -9.06
C GLU A 323 15.62 3.55 -10.45
N VAL A 324 14.37 3.13 -10.57
CA VAL A 324 13.73 2.82 -11.87
C VAL A 324 12.33 3.41 -11.90
N GLU A 325 11.86 3.76 -13.10
CA GLU A 325 10.51 4.28 -13.29
C GLU A 325 9.59 3.15 -13.78
N LEU A 326 8.46 2.96 -13.09
CA LEU A 326 7.50 1.87 -13.36
C LEU A 326 6.94 1.89 -14.79
N GLU A 327 6.75 3.09 -15.36
CA GLU A 327 6.19 3.26 -16.70
C GLU A 327 7.25 3.34 -17.80
N ASN A 328 8.54 3.18 -17.48
CA ASN A 328 9.61 3.15 -18.46
C ASN A 328 9.62 1.81 -19.22
N ASP A 329 9.68 1.85 -20.55
CA ASP A 329 9.71 0.66 -21.41
C ASP A 329 10.96 -0.20 -21.21
N LYS A 330 12.04 0.40 -20.69
CA LYS A 330 13.29 -0.26 -20.33
C LYS A 330 13.40 -0.61 -18.84
N MET A 331 12.33 -0.48 -18.05
CA MET A 331 12.37 -0.76 -16.60
C MET A 331 12.99 -2.14 -16.31
N ALA A 332 12.60 -3.17 -17.06
CA ALA A 332 13.09 -4.53 -16.84
C ALA A 332 14.58 -4.70 -17.20
N GLU A 333 15.04 -4.06 -18.27
CA GLU A 333 16.46 -4.01 -18.66
C GLU A 333 17.29 -3.27 -17.60
N GLN A 334 16.80 -2.13 -17.11
CA GLN A 334 17.45 -1.34 -16.06
C GLN A 334 17.55 -2.13 -14.75
N LEU A 335 16.47 -2.83 -14.36
CA LEU A 335 16.48 -3.69 -13.19
C LEU A 335 17.50 -4.83 -13.31
N GLU A 336 17.56 -5.51 -14.46
CA GLU A 336 18.57 -6.55 -14.70
C GLU A 336 19.99 -5.98 -14.65
N LEU A 337 20.22 -4.81 -15.26
CA LEU A 337 21.51 -4.12 -15.21
C LEU A 337 21.94 -3.82 -13.77
N TYR A 338 21.05 -3.23 -12.95
CA TYR A 338 21.41 -2.78 -11.61
C TYR A 338 21.45 -3.90 -10.58
N THR A 339 20.63 -4.94 -10.73
CA THR A 339 20.44 -5.98 -9.70
C THR A 339 21.03 -7.34 -10.07
N GLY A 340 21.31 -7.59 -11.35
CA GLY A 340 21.67 -8.91 -11.88
C GLY A 340 20.51 -9.91 -11.96
N VAL A 341 19.32 -9.57 -11.46
CA VAL A 341 18.13 -10.43 -11.58
C VAL A 341 17.56 -10.30 -12.99
N LYS A 342 17.35 -11.44 -13.66
CA LYS A 342 16.89 -11.49 -15.05
C LYS A 342 15.63 -10.63 -15.28
N GLN A 343 15.59 -9.87 -16.37
CA GLN A 343 14.43 -9.06 -16.73
C GLN A 343 13.12 -9.86 -16.87
N SER A 344 13.22 -11.17 -17.17
CA SER A 344 12.07 -12.09 -17.22
C SER A 344 11.35 -12.25 -15.89
N CYS A 345 11.98 -11.87 -14.77
CA CYS A 345 11.36 -11.85 -13.45
C CYS A 345 10.41 -10.65 -13.24
N VAL A 346 10.46 -9.64 -14.11
CA VAL A 346 9.54 -8.48 -14.03
C VAL A 346 8.19 -8.91 -14.57
N GLN A 347 7.20 -9.08 -13.70
CA GLN A 347 5.87 -9.48 -14.11
C GLN A 347 5.01 -8.28 -14.51
N VAL A 348 4.44 -8.31 -15.71
CA VAL A 348 3.40 -7.39 -16.18
C VAL A 348 2.06 -7.93 -15.71
N CYS A 349 1.46 -7.26 -14.73
CA CYS A 349 0.15 -7.62 -14.20
C CYS A 349 -0.95 -6.84 -14.92
N HIS A 350 -1.86 -7.53 -15.59
CA HIS A 350 -3.05 -6.92 -16.16
C HIS A 350 -4.20 -6.97 -15.15
N PRO A 351 -4.87 -5.84 -14.85
CA PRO A 351 -6.08 -5.89 -14.07
C PRO A 351 -7.12 -6.69 -14.86
N GLY A 352 -7.54 -7.83 -14.32
CA GLY A 352 -8.55 -8.65 -14.96
C GLY A 352 -9.87 -7.88 -15.18
N PRO A 353 -10.74 -8.39 -16.07
CA PRO A 353 -11.99 -7.73 -16.40
C PRO A 353 -12.82 -7.41 -15.14
N HIS A 354 -13.26 -6.17 -14.97
CA HIS A 354 -13.92 -5.68 -13.75
C HIS A 354 -15.12 -6.53 -13.27
N TRP A 355 -15.79 -7.23 -14.18
CA TRP A 355 -16.95 -8.10 -13.90
C TRP A 355 -16.59 -9.50 -13.35
N ILE A 356 -15.33 -9.97 -13.47
CA ILE A 356 -14.86 -11.26 -12.94
C ILE A 356 -14.22 -11.08 -11.55
N ARG A 357 -14.08 -9.84 -11.06
CA ARG A 357 -13.53 -9.50 -9.72
C ARG A 357 -14.29 -10.08 -8.52
N LYS A 358 -15.31 -10.91 -8.71
CA LYS A 358 -15.88 -11.71 -7.62
C LYS A 358 -14.88 -12.73 -7.07
N HIS A 359 -13.86 -13.10 -7.84
CA HIS A 359 -12.78 -13.98 -7.40
C HIS A 359 -11.42 -13.25 -7.56
N ASP A 360 -10.58 -13.29 -6.53
CA ASP A 360 -9.32 -12.55 -6.43
C ASP A 360 -8.23 -13.05 -7.42
N THR A 361 -8.55 -14.06 -8.24
CA THR A 361 -7.64 -14.75 -9.17
C THR A 361 -7.47 -14.06 -10.53
N THR A 362 -8.09 -12.89 -10.75
CA THR A 362 -8.17 -12.29 -12.10
C THR A 362 -6.97 -11.43 -12.51
N SER A 363 -6.03 -11.17 -11.60
CA SER A 363 -4.78 -10.47 -11.91
C SER A 363 -3.72 -11.50 -12.32
N LYS A 364 -3.81 -12.06 -13.54
CA LYS A 364 -2.70 -12.88 -14.06
C LYS A 364 -1.58 -11.95 -14.51
N CYS A 365 -0.39 -12.20 -13.97
CA CYS A 365 0.82 -11.51 -14.42
C CYS A 365 1.62 -12.43 -15.34
N HIS A 366 2.30 -11.86 -16.32
CA HIS A 366 3.16 -12.59 -17.24
C HIS A 366 4.47 -11.82 -17.49
N PRO A 367 5.55 -12.48 -17.93
CA PRO A 367 6.77 -11.79 -18.33
C PRO A 367 6.52 -10.77 -19.46
N PRO A 368 7.33 -9.71 -19.57
CA PRO A 368 7.16 -8.69 -20.59
C PRO A 368 7.43 -9.31 -21.97
N GLY A 369 6.53 -9.07 -22.92
CA GLY A 369 6.62 -9.63 -24.28
C GLY A 369 5.97 -11.00 -24.46
N GLU A 370 5.50 -11.64 -23.39
CA GLU A 370 4.62 -12.81 -23.49
C GLU A 370 3.15 -12.38 -23.58
N GLU A 371 2.31 -13.17 -24.25
CA GLU A 371 0.87 -12.93 -24.25
C GLU A 371 0.28 -13.28 -22.87
N PRO A 372 -0.70 -12.52 -22.38
CA PRO A 372 -1.36 -12.87 -21.13
C PRO A 372 -1.98 -14.27 -21.25
N PRO A 373 -1.79 -15.15 -20.27
CA PRO A 373 -2.38 -16.48 -20.29
C PRO A 373 -3.89 -16.38 -20.47
N GLU A 374 -4.45 -17.18 -21.37
CA GLU A 374 -5.88 -17.21 -21.62
C GLU A 374 -6.66 -17.37 -20.30
N ILE A 375 -7.68 -16.54 -20.13
CA ILE A 375 -8.60 -16.62 -19.00
C ILE A 375 -9.67 -17.62 -19.44
N ASP A 376 -9.64 -18.82 -18.88
CA ASP A 376 -10.75 -19.76 -19.01
C ASP A 376 -11.93 -19.20 -18.19
N PRO A 377 -13.02 -18.76 -18.83
CA PRO A 377 -14.17 -18.19 -18.13
C PRO A 377 -14.95 -19.24 -17.34
N ASP A 378 -14.73 -20.53 -17.60
CA ASP A 378 -15.52 -21.64 -17.07
C ASP A 378 -14.80 -22.40 -15.93
N VAL A 379 -13.56 -22.01 -15.58
CA VAL A 379 -12.90 -22.50 -14.36
C VAL A 379 -13.54 -21.81 -13.17
N GLU A 380 -14.64 -22.39 -12.67
CA GLU A 380 -15.06 -22.19 -11.29
C GLU A 380 -13.88 -22.60 -10.41
N ASN A 381 -13.32 -21.64 -9.68
CA ASN A 381 -12.27 -21.94 -8.71
C ASN A 381 -12.87 -22.92 -7.69
N ASP A 382 -12.36 -24.16 -7.69
CA ASP A 382 -12.42 -25.05 -6.55
C ASP A 382 -11.50 -24.44 -5.48
N ASP A 383 -12.04 -23.47 -4.74
CA ASP A 383 -11.44 -22.97 -3.51
C ASP A 383 -11.56 -24.07 -2.46
N GLY A 384 -10.70 -25.08 -2.59
CA GLY A 384 -10.47 -26.12 -1.59
C GLY A 384 -9.83 -25.57 -0.31
N THR A 385 -10.47 -24.57 0.30
CA THR A 385 -10.17 -24.01 1.62
C THR A 385 -11.45 -23.84 2.42
#